data_AF-A0A7Y2VFJ7-F1
#
_entry.id   AF-A0A7Y2VFJ7-F1
#
_cell.length_a   1.000
_cell.length_b   1.000
_cell.length_c   1.000
_cell.angle_alpha   90.00
_cell.angle_beta   90.00
_cell.angle_gamma   90.00
#
_symmetry.space_group_name_H-M   'P 1'
#
loop_
_entity.id
_entity.type
_entity.pdbx_description
1 polymer ?
#
loop_
_entity_poly.entity_id
_entity_poly.type
_entity_poly.pdbx_seq_one_letter_code
_entity_poly.pdbx_strand_id
1 'polypeptide(L)' 'MKGQILEKATELFLDLGFKSVTMDDLAHEMAISKKT' A
#
# COMPACT_ATOMS: atom_id res chain seq x y z
N MET A 1 6.47 4.47 -10.61
CA MET A 1 5.56 3.40 -10.15
C MET A 1 6.18 2.51 -9.10
N LYS A 2 7.16 1.64 -9.37
CA LYS A 2 7.69 0.69 -8.34
C LYS A 2 8.17 1.34 -7.04
N GLY A 3 8.87 2.49 -7.12
CA GLY A 3 9.34 3.22 -5.92
C GLY A 3 8.22 3.83 -5.10
N GLN A 4 7.20 4.40 -5.76
CA GLN A 4 6.03 5.00 -5.10
C GLN A 4 5.19 3.95 -4.36
N ILE A 5 5.08 2.74 -4.92
CA ILE A 5 4.39 1.62 -4.25
C ILE A 5 5.10 1.25 -2.95
N LEU A 6 6.44 1.18 -2.96
CA LEU A 6 7.23 0.86 -1.76
C LEU A 6 7.12 1.94 -0.69
N GLU A 7 7.16 3.21 -1.09
CA GLU A 7 7.02 4.34 -0.17
C GLU A 7 5.64 4.35 0.49
N LYS A 8 4.58 4.18 -0.30
CA LYS A 8 3.20 4.14 0.19
C LYS A 8 2.89 2.90 1.04
N ALA A 9 3.42 1.75 0.65
CA ALA A 9 3.32 0.55 1.47
C ALA A 9 4.01 0.75 2.83
N THR A 10 5.19 1.40 2.84
CA THR A 10 5.93 1.68 4.07
C THR A 10 5.15 2.61 5.00
N GLU A 11 4.53 3.67 4.46
CA GLU A 11 3.63 4.55 5.24
C GLU A 11 2.44 3.76 5.82
N LEU A 12 1.74 2.98 5.00
CA LEU A 12 0.63 2.12 5.45
C LEU A 12 1.06 1.14 6.54
N PHE A 13 2.26 0.56 6.45
CA PHE A 13 2.80 -0.34 7.46
C PHE A 13 3.11 0.37 8.79
N LEU A 14 3.50 1.65 8.74
CA LEU A 14 3.75 2.46 9.93
C LEU A 14 2.45 2.91 10.60
N ASP A 15 1.43 3.24 9.79
CA ASP A 15 0.14 3.76 10.30
C ASP A 15 -0.80 2.65 10.80
N LEU A 16 -0.94 1.56 10.05
CA LEU A 16 -1.87 0.45 10.36
C LEU A 16 -1.20 -0.68 11.17
N GLY A 17 0.13 -0.74 11.16
CA GLY A 17 0.91 -1.78 11.78
C GLY A 17 1.08 -3.04 10.92
N PHE A 18 2.15 -3.79 11.19
CA PHE A 18 2.64 -4.93 10.37
C PHE A 18 1.64 -6.08 10.12
N LYS A 19 0.51 -6.15 10.82
CA LYS A 19 -0.42 -7.30 10.77
C LYS A 19 -1.64 -7.09 9.89
N SER A 20 -1.93 -5.87 9.45
CA SER A 20 -3.23 -5.52 8.87
C SER A 20 -3.16 -4.96 7.46
N VAL A 21 -1.99 -4.58 6.94
CA VAL A 21 -1.89 -4.01 5.60
C VAL A 21 -2.10 -5.09 4.55
N THR A 22 -3.18 -4.94 3.80
CA THR A 22 -3.49 -5.78 2.65
C THR A 22 -3.17 -5.07 1.34
N MET A 23 -3.07 -5.85 0.26
CA MET A 23 -2.96 -5.29 -1.08
C MET A 23 -4.24 -4.55 -1.51
N ASP A 24 -5.38 -4.77 -0.85
CA ASP A 24 -6.59 -3.93 -1.06
C ASP A 24 -6.34 -2.51 -0.56
N ASP A 25 -5.79 -2.38 0.65
CA ASP A 25 -5.57 -1.09 1.29
C ASP A 25 -4.59 -0.25 0.47
N LEU A 26 -3.50 -0.87 0.01
CA LEU A 26 -2.51 -0.22 -0.84
C LEU A 26 -3.10 0.20 -2.19
N ALA A 27 -3.91 -0.65 -2.81
CA ALA A 27 -4.56 -0.35 -4.08
C ALA A 27 -5.61 0.77 -3.94
N HIS A 28 -6.34 0.80 -2.81
CA HIS A 28 -7.35 1.80 -2.49
C HIS A 28 -6.71 3.19 -2.26
N GLU A 29 -5.63 3.25 -1.46
CA GLU A 29 -4.85 4.46 -1.20
C GLU A 29 -4.22 5.03 -2.48
N MET A 30 -3.69 4.15 -3.34
CA MET A 30 -3.05 4.56 -4.57
C MET A 30 -4.02 4.79 -5.74
N ALA A 31 -5.33 4.56 -5.54
CA ALA A 31 -6.37 4.60 -6.58
C ALA A 31 -6.00 3.77 -7.83
N ILE A 32 -5.31 2.65 -7.64
CA ILE A 32 -4.88 1.72 -8.70
C ILE A 32 -5.57 0.38 -8.55
N SER A 33 -5.58 -0.41 -9.63
CA SER A 33 -6.02 -1.79 -9.53
C SER A 33 -4.93 -2.64 -8.87
N LYS A 34 -5.31 -3.63 -8.05
CA LYS A 34 -4.36 -4.62 -7.52
C LYS A 34 -3.53 -5.38 -8.56
N LYS A 35 -3.94 -5.34 -9.83
CA LYS A 35 -3.26 -6.04 -10.92
C LYS A 35 -2.10 -5.22 -11.51
N THR A 36 -1.97 -3.97 -11.07
CA THR A 36 -0.99 -2.98 -11.53
C THR A 36 0.18 -2.92 -10.56
#